data_AF-A0A2V6ET64-F1
#
_entry.id   AF-A0A2V6ET64-F1
#
_cell.length_a   1.000
_cell.length_b   1.000
_cell.length_c   1.000
_cell.angle_alpha   90.00
_cell.angle_beta   90.00
_cell.angle_gamma   90.00
#
_symmetry.space_group_name_H-M   'P 1'
#
loop_
_entity.id
_entity.type
_entity.pdbx_description
1 polymer ?
#
loop_
_entity_poly.entity_id
_entity_poly.type
_entity_poly.pdbx_seq_one_letter_code
_entity_poly.pdbx_strand_id
1 'polypeptide(L)' 'MKVSVVIPVFNERGTIEQIVNAVRAAPVENIEIIVVDDASTDGTQDVLKDKISTMAD' A
#
# COMPACT_ATOMS: atom_id res chain seq x y z
N MET A 1 1.02 -16.11 -13.40
CA MET A 1 0.52 -16.35 -12.03
C MET A 1 0.43 -14.99 -11.37
N LYS A 2 -0.66 -14.69 -10.64
CA LYS A 2 -0.85 -13.39 -9.96
C LYS A 2 -0.46 -13.54 -8.49
N VAL A 3 0.27 -12.58 -7.93
CA VAL A 3 0.69 -12.56 -6.53
C VAL A 3 -0.03 -11.42 -5.82
N SER A 4 -0.83 -11.75 -4.79
CA SER A 4 -1.50 -10.75 -3.96
C SER A 4 -0.66 -10.46 -2.72
N VAL A 5 -0.29 -9.20 -2.52
CA VAL A 5 0.47 -8.73 -1.35
C VAL A 5 -0.48 -7.94 -0.46
N VAL A 6 -0.75 -8.47 0.73
CA VAL A 6 -1.59 -7.83 1.74
C VAL A 6 -0.71 -7.06 2.71
N ILE A 7 -0.98 -5.75 2.87
CA ILE A 7 -0.22 -4.85 3.72
C ILE A 7 -1.17 -4.30 4.80
N PRO A 8 -1.19 -4.88 6.01
CA PRO A 8 -1.86 -4.28 7.15
C PRO A 8 -1.10 -3.03 7.61
N VAL A 9 -1.83 -1.97 7.94
CA VAL A 9 -1.26 -0.65 8.20
C VAL A 9 -1.89 -0.04 9.44
N PHE A 10 -1.06 0.50 10.34
CA PHE A 10 -1.50 1.32 11.47
C PHE A 10 -0.46 2.40 11.77
N ASN A 11 -0.85 3.67 11.57
CA ASN A 11 0.00 4.85 11.77
C ASN A 11 1.35 4.82 11.00
N GLU A 12 1.29 4.55 9.70
CA GLU A 12 2.45 4.46 8.79
C GLU A 12 2.55 5.68 7.85
N ARG A 13 2.08 6.87 8.25
CA ARG A 13 2.09 8.06 7.37
C ARG A 13 3.46 8.37 6.77
N GLY A 14 4.54 8.10 7.53
CA GLY A 14 5.91 8.39 7.12
C GLY A 14 6.56 7.34 6.21
N THR A 15 5.94 6.19 6.02
CA THR A 15 6.60 4.96 5.54
C THR A 15 5.77 4.23 4.48
N ILE A 16 4.45 4.35 4.50
CA ILE A 16 3.54 3.58 3.64
C ILE A 16 3.83 3.76 2.15
N GLU A 17 4.18 4.97 1.71
CA GLU A 17 4.53 5.25 0.31
C GLU A 17 5.80 4.50 -0.11
N GLN A 18 6.83 4.48 0.73
CA GLN A 18 8.06 3.75 0.46
C GLN A 18 7.80 2.23 0.40
N ILE A 19 6.97 1.70 1.30
CA ILE A 19 6.64 0.27 1.35
C ILE A 19 5.92 -0.15 0.06
N VAL A 20 4.88 0.58 -0.34
CA VAL A 20 4.14 0.28 -1.57
C VAL A 20 5.05 0.36 -2.80
N ASN A 21 5.91 1.37 -2.88
CA ASN A 21 6.87 1.50 -3.99
C ASN A 21 7.88 0.35 -4.01
N ALA A 22 8.35 -0.12 -2.86
CA ALA A 22 9.24 -1.27 -2.77
C ALA A 22 8.55 -2.57 -3.25
N VAL A 23 7.28 -2.77 -2.88
CA VAL A 23 6.49 -3.93 -3.35
C VAL A 23 6.27 -3.86 -4.87
N ARG A 24 5.91 -2.69 -5.41
CA ARG A 24 5.77 -2.48 -6.86
C ARG A 24 7.06 -2.73 -7.64
N ALA A 25 8.22 -2.45 -7.03
CA ALA A 25 9.53 -2.63 -7.65
C ALA A 25 10.10 -4.06 -7.51
N ALA A 26 9.40 -4.96 -6.81
CA ALA A 26 9.86 -6.34 -6.67
C ALA A 26 9.91 -7.04 -8.05
N PRO A 27 10.88 -7.94 -8.28
CA PRO A 27 11.01 -8.68 -9.54
C PRO A 27 9.98 -9.82 -9.63
N VAL A 28 8.71 -9.49 -9.44
CA VAL A 28 7.55 -10.39 -9.51
C VAL A 28 6.56 -9.80 -10.50
N GLU A 29 6.18 -10.58 -11.49
CA GLU A 29 5.17 -10.18 -12.46
C GLU A 29 3.76 -10.29 -11.88
N ASN A 30 2.87 -9.38 -12.28
CA ASN A 30 1.44 -9.38 -11.91
C ASN A 30 1.19 -9.36 -10.38
N ILE A 31 1.66 -8.30 -9.72
CA ILE A 31 1.42 -8.03 -8.31
C ILE A 31 0.10 -7.28 -8.15
N GLU A 32 -0.75 -7.75 -7.24
CA GLU A 32 -1.89 -6.99 -6.68
C GLU A 32 -1.54 -6.57 -5.26
N ILE A 33 -1.79 -5.30 -4.93
CA ILE A 33 -1.50 -4.76 -3.60
C ILE A 33 -2.81 -4.45 -2.89
N ILE A 34 -3.01 -5.06 -1.73
CA ILE A 34 -4.20 -4.87 -0.90
C ILE A 34 -3.74 -4.23 0.41
N VAL A 35 -4.06 -2.95 0.59
CA VAL A 35 -3.78 -2.25 1.85
C VAL A 35 -5.00 -2.30 2.76
N VAL A 36 -4.78 -2.71 4.01
CA VAL A 36 -5.82 -2.76 5.05
C VAL A 36 -5.41 -1.83 6.19
N ASP A 37 -6.04 -0.67 6.27
CA ASP A 37 -5.81 0.30 7.35
C ASP A 37 -6.60 -0.08 8.61
N ASP A 38 -5.91 -0.26 9.73
CA ASP A 38 -6.47 -0.61 11.04
C ASP A 38 -6.84 0.63 11.86
N ALA A 39 -7.63 1.52 11.24
CA ALA A 39 -8.08 2.78 11.83
C ALA A 39 -6.94 3.72 12.28
N SER A 40 -5.99 3.99 11.38
CA SER A 40 -4.90 4.94 11.64
C SER A 40 -5.42 6.34 12.00
N THR A 41 -4.68 7.05 12.85
CA THR A 41 -5.04 8.38 13.38
C THR A 41 -4.02 9.47 13.09
N ASP A 42 -2.91 9.13 12.42
CA ASP A 42 -1.77 10.00 12.13
C ASP A 42 -1.86 10.69 10.75
N GLY A 43 -2.89 10.38 9.96
CA GLY A 43 -3.06 10.81 8.57
C GLY A 43 -2.58 9.79 7.53
N THR A 44 -2.32 8.54 7.92
CA THR A 44 -1.99 7.45 6.98
C THR A 44 -3.05 7.28 5.89
N GLN A 45 -4.34 7.38 6.24
CA GLN A 45 -5.43 7.29 5.28
C GLN A 45 -5.39 8.38 4.19
N ASP A 46 -4.92 9.57 4.53
CA ASP A 46 -4.78 10.68 3.57
C ASP A 46 -3.69 10.36 2.55
N VAL A 47 -2.55 9.84 3.02
CA VAL A 47 -1.45 9.38 2.14
C VAL A 47 -1.94 8.25 1.24
N LEU A 48 -2.70 7.30 1.78
CA LEU A 48 -3.27 6.19 1.01
C LEU A 48 -4.19 6.68 -0.11
N LYS A 49 -5.07 7.65 0.19
CA LYS A 49 -5.99 8.23 -0.80
C LYS A 49 -5.28 9.06 -1.86
N ASP A 50 -4.39 9.95 -1.45
CA ASP A 50 -3.80 10.96 -2.34
C ASP A 50 -2.69 10.39 -3.23
N LYS A 51 -1.92 9.42 -2.73
CA LYS A 51 -0.69 8.97 -3.37
C LYS A 51 -0.69 7.53 -3.85
N ILE A 52 -1.50 6.69 -3.22
CA ILE A 52 -1.45 5.23 -3.42
C ILE A 52 -2.70 4.73 -4.14
N SER A 53 -3.86 5.34 -3.89
CA SER A 53 -5.12 4.84 -4.42
C SER A 53 -5.21 5.01 -5.94
N THR A 54 -5.23 3.89 -6.64
CA THR A 54 -5.69 3.75 -8.02
C THR A 54 -6.74 2.64 -8.03
N MET A 55 -7.80 2.79 -8.82
CA MET A 55 -8.97 1.89 -8.76
C MET A 55 -8.68 0.41 -9.16
N ALA A 56 -7.47 0.08 -9.63
CA ALA A 56 -6.93 -1.28 -9.73
C ALA A 56 -5.46 -1.24 -10.20
N ASP A 57 -4.55 -1.90 -9.47
CA ASP A 57 -3.30 -2.54 -9.97
C ASP A 57 -3.36 -4.03 -9.57
#